data_AF-G4TFZ4-F1
#
_entry.id   AF-G4TFZ4-F1
#
_cell.length_a   1.000
_cell.length_b   1.000
_cell.length_c   1.000
_cell.angle_alpha   90.00
_cell.angle_beta   90.00
_cell.angle_gamma   90.00
#
_symmetry.space_group_name_H-M   'P 1'
#
loop_
_entity.id
_entity.type
_entity.pdbx_description
1 polymer ?
#
loop_
_entity_poly.entity_id
_entity_poly.type
_entity_poly.pdbx_seq_one_letter_code
_entity_poly.pdbx_strand_id
1 'polypeptide(L)'
;MSRILKGRNVTTEDGKAPNNPPVIQVMQANQIGMQLLVHLLVERNELEIQHISKTRFLLADLTLIWRKIQGISSHLIKLWNGLIMMMNIEFTMRWKKAIEMRKELNSLRSAIMDNMKQTEDLSDTNLRKLAVEAEQAWRLARSRPSTADPQSNLSSSGEISPATSVTDPKLSREPLRFEKTVLKYRHKLSQLDNARRRFVREASNKIPHWIEIQQDSAELLKTFLNRHWLMQSELACHVSLSCSRATALLDKNLFPLRISAHLHAAFEQDLSEFPYSPRIYKEPSTEKNRRKMLFGACLNHEEDLQLTVLHTLLQVARKETRVSRKRQKSADDTGETIAYLEASWQSDPQANLTLVERLPFAMRDALIKLYLSSLPSPLLPISNDMFTKYALQQVRVKGIIRSIPCRNVTLLRDLCDYVKRIAEVDHRATRAYGVLIIRASSNLMSDASNEKTIVTLMRQMIAYFRKELEETVLDISPPPQS
;
A
#
# COMPACT_ATOMS: atom_id res chain seq x y z
N MET A 1 39.22 8.77 -24.38
CA MET A 1 38.08 9.70 -24.64
C MET A 1 38.55 10.89 -25.47
N SER A 2 38.74 10.71 -26.79
CA SER A 2 39.22 11.78 -27.67
C SER A 2 38.51 11.66 -29.00
N ARG A 3 37.32 12.30 -29.14
CA ARG A 3 36.51 12.36 -30.37
C ARG A 3 35.27 13.29 -30.27
N ILE A 4 35.37 14.47 -29.63
CA ILE A 4 34.29 15.49 -29.63
C ILE A 4 34.78 16.83 -30.24
N LEU A 5 35.68 16.77 -31.24
CA LEU A 5 36.10 17.94 -32.03
C LEU A 5 36.10 17.62 -33.53
N LYS A 6 35.06 16.93 -34.02
CA LYS A 6 34.67 17.04 -35.42
C LYS A 6 33.43 17.92 -35.46
N GLY A 7 33.65 19.23 -35.61
CA GLY A 7 32.60 20.17 -35.99
C GLY A 7 31.92 19.67 -37.26
N ARG A 8 30.75 19.07 -37.10
CA ARG A 8 29.79 18.97 -38.20
C ARG A 8 29.43 20.40 -38.56
N ASN A 9 29.65 20.74 -39.83
CA ASN A 9 29.12 21.96 -40.42
C ASN A 9 27.61 21.98 -40.15
N VAL A 10 27.19 22.84 -39.22
CA VAL A 10 25.79 23.23 -39.08
C VAL A 10 25.54 24.23 -40.19
N THR A 11 25.16 23.71 -41.36
CA THR A 11 24.52 24.51 -42.40
C THR A 11 23.07 24.72 -41.95
N THR A 12 22.71 25.96 -41.63
CA THR A 12 21.31 26.38 -41.59
C THR A 12 20.69 26.22 -42.98
N GLU A 13 19.40 25.89 -43.05
CA GLU A 13 18.66 25.54 -44.28
C GLU A 13 18.65 26.62 -45.38
N ASP A 14 19.20 27.81 -45.12
CA ASP A 14 19.26 28.95 -46.06
C ASP A 14 20.65 29.27 -46.64
N GLY A 15 21.65 28.41 -46.47
CA GLY A 15 22.97 28.60 -47.12
C GLY A 15 23.74 29.87 -46.71
N LYS A 16 23.30 30.58 -45.66
CA LYS A 16 24.03 31.70 -45.05
C LYS A 16 24.97 31.14 -43.98
N ALA A 17 26.25 31.51 -44.07
CA ALA A 17 27.22 31.22 -43.02
C ALA A 17 26.68 31.71 -41.67
N PRO A 18 26.85 30.95 -40.57
CA PRO A 18 26.40 31.40 -39.26
C PRO A 18 26.99 32.77 -38.93
N ASN A 19 26.15 33.71 -38.50
CA ASN A 19 26.57 35.07 -38.15
C ASN A 19 27.53 35.14 -36.93
N ASN A 20 27.73 34.02 -36.22
CA ASN A 20 28.59 33.93 -35.03
C ASN A 20 29.62 32.78 -35.19
N PRO A 21 30.88 32.97 -34.72
CA PRO A 21 31.88 31.91 -34.62
C PRO A 21 31.39 30.69 -33.80
N PRO A 22 31.82 29.45 -34.13
CA PRO A 22 31.37 28.23 -33.46
C PRO A 22 31.55 28.24 -31.93
N VAL A 23 32.65 28.81 -31.44
CA VAL A 23 32.95 28.91 -30.00
C VAL A 23 31.92 29.79 -29.28
N ILE A 24 31.51 30.90 -29.90
CA ILE A 24 30.51 31.82 -29.33
C ILE A 24 29.14 31.14 -29.29
N GLN A 25 28.79 30.35 -30.31
CA GLN A 25 27.52 29.60 -30.33
C GLN A 25 27.45 28.53 -29.24
N VAL A 26 28.52 27.76 -29.05
CA VAL A 26 28.59 26.74 -27.99
C VAL A 26 28.44 27.39 -26.62
N MET A 27 29.09 28.53 -26.41
CA MET A 27 29.00 29.26 -25.15
C MET A 27 27.59 29.81 -24.90
N GLN A 28 26.93 30.37 -25.92
CA GLN A 28 25.53 30.80 -25.82
C GLN A 28 24.57 29.63 -25.55
N ALA A 29 24.79 28.48 -26.20
CA ALA A 29 23.99 27.29 -25.98
C ALA A 29 24.13 26.76 -24.55
N ASN A 30 25.35 26.73 -23.99
CA ASN A 30 25.59 26.36 -22.60
C ASN A 30 24.87 27.30 -21.63
N GLN A 31 24.90 28.60 -21.91
CA GLN A 31 24.23 29.62 -21.11
C GLN A 31 22.71 29.40 -21.09
N ILE A 32 22.09 29.22 -22.26
CA ILE A 32 20.66 28.92 -22.38
C ILE A 32 20.31 27.60 -21.67
N GLY A 33 21.15 26.57 -21.84
CA GLY A 33 20.96 25.28 -21.18
C GLY A 33 20.95 25.39 -19.64
N MET A 34 21.86 26.19 -19.08
CA MET A 34 21.90 26.46 -17.63
C MET A 34 20.64 27.21 -17.16
N GLN A 35 20.15 28.20 -17.91
CA GLN A 35 18.92 28.91 -17.56
C GLN A 35 17.70 27.98 -17.54
N LEU A 36 17.56 27.16 -18.58
CA LEU A 36 16.46 26.21 -18.70
C LEU A 36 16.47 25.21 -17.54
N LEU A 37 17.66 24.70 -17.18
CA LEU A 37 17.78 23.76 -16.08
C LEU A 37 17.39 24.38 -14.72
N VAL A 38 17.83 25.61 -14.44
CA VAL A 38 17.44 26.33 -13.22
C VAL A 38 15.93 26.58 -13.21
N HIS A 39 15.36 26.98 -14.35
CA HIS A 39 13.92 27.20 -14.47
C HIS A 39 13.12 25.93 -14.18
N LEU A 40 13.51 24.79 -14.76
CA LEU A 40 12.90 23.49 -14.50
C LEU A 40 12.98 23.09 -13.02
N LEU A 41 14.10 23.36 -12.36
CA LEU A 41 14.26 23.06 -10.93
C LEU A 41 13.34 23.93 -10.06
N VAL A 42 13.15 25.20 -10.41
CA VAL A 42 12.19 26.10 -9.74
C VAL A 42 10.76 25.59 -9.91
N GLU A 43 10.35 25.30 -11.15
CA GLU A 43 9.02 24.78 -11.45
C GLU A 43 8.74 23.47 -10.72
N ARG A 44 9.71 22.54 -10.71
CA ARG A 44 9.58 21.28 -9.99
C ARG A 44 9.37 21.49 -8.48
N ASN A 45 10.08 22.45 -7.88
CA ASN A 45 9.91 22.77 -6.47
C ASN A 45 8.55 23.41 -6.17
N GLU A 46 8.02 24.24 -7.07
CA GLU A 46 6.68 24.81 -6.93
C GLU A 46 5.59 23.73 -6.99
N LEU A 47 5.71 22.77 -7.91
CA LEU A 47 4.82 21.61 -7.97
C LEU A 47 4.86 20.78 -6.69
N GLU A 48 6.05 20.59 -6.10
CA GLU A 48 6.20 19.88 -4.83
C GLU A 48 5.51 20.63 -3.68
N ILE A 49 5.67 21.96 -3.60
CA ILE A 49 4.97 22.80 -2.62
C ILE A 49 3.45 22.70 -2.77
N GLN A 50 2.94 22.73 -4.00
CA GLN A 50 1.51 22.55 -4.28
C GLN A 50 1.01 21.17 -3.82
N HIS A 51 1.76 20.11 -4.11
CA HIS A 51 1.44 18.75 -3.69
C HIS A 51 1.40 18.61 -2.17
N ILE A 52 2.40 19.14 -1.46
CA ILE A 52 2.45 19.15 0.01
C ILE A 52 1.26 19.93 0.58
N SER A 53 0.89 21.05 -0.04
CA SER A 53 -0.25 21.87 0.39
C SER A 53 -1.57 21.11 0.28
N LYS A 54 -1.80 20.38 -0.81
CA LYS A 54 -2.98 19.50 -0.98
C LYS A 54 -3.03 18.39 0.08
N THR A 55 -1.88 17.80 0.39
CA THR A 55 -1.75 16.74 1.39
C THR A 55 -2.18 17.23 2.79
N ARG A 56 -1.92 18.50 3.12
CA ARG A 56 -2.38 19.12 4.38
C ARG A 56 -3.90 19.15 4.51
N PHE A 57 -4.61 19.50 3.43
CA PHE A 57 -6.07 19.54 3.43
C PHE A 57 -6.66 18.15 3.64
N LEU A 58 -6.11 17.14 2.94
CA LEU A 58 -6.50 15.74 3.13
C LEU A 58 -6.30 15.28 4.58
N LEU A 59 -5.17 15.65 5.20
CA LEU A 59 -4.88 15.36 6.61
C LEU A 59 -5.91 15.99 7.57
N ALA A 60 -6.29 17.23 7.31
CA ALA A 60 -7.32 17.93 8.09
C ALA A 60 -8.69 17.25 7.95
N ASP A 61 -9.07 16.88 6.73
CA ASP A 61 -10.34 16.20 6.44
C ASP A 61 -10.40 14.82 7.09
N LEU A 62 -9.34 14.02 6.97
CA LEU A 62 -9.24 12.70 7.61
C LEU A 62 -9.32 12.80 9.14
N THR A 63 -8.71 13.83 9.73
CA THR A 63 -8.81 14.09 11.17
C THR A 63 -10.25 14.44 11.58
N LEU A 64 -10.94 15.26 10.78
CA LEU A 64 -12.31 15.69 11.05
C LEU A 64 -13.30 14.54 10.90
N ILE A 65 -13.19 13.75 9.82
CA ILE A 65 -14.04 12.59 9.56
C ILE A 65 -13.91 11.59 10.71
N TRP A 66 -12.68 11.27 11.13
CA TRP A 66 -12.45 10.33 12.21
C TRP A 66 -13.11 10.73 13.53
N ARG A 67 -13.08 12.03 13.88
CA ARG A 67 -13.74 12.55 15.09
C ARG A 67 -15.27 12.40 15.07
N LYS A 68 -15.88 12.26 13.89
CA LYS A 68 -17.34 12.11 13.74
C LYS A 68 -17.80 10.65 13.87
N ILE A 69 -16.90 9.68 13.82
CA ILE A 69 -17.29 8.27 13.91
C ILE A 69 -17.47 7.88 15.39
N GLN A 70 -18.69 7.49 15.76
CA GLN A 70 -19.03 7.01 17.09
C GLN A 70 -18.90 5.49 17.19
N GLY A 71 -18.68 4.95 18.40
CA GLY A 71 -18.65 3.50 18.66
C GLY A 71 -17.33 2.79 18.33
N ILE A 72 -16.25 3.53 18.02
CA ILE A 72 -14.92 2.95 17.76
C ILE A 72 -14.21 2.59 19.07
N SER A 73 -13.55 1.43 19.09
CA SER A 73 -12.74 1.02 20.24
C SER A 73 -11.59 1.99 20.55
N SER A 74 -11.27 2.18 21.82
CA SER A 74 -10.18 3.05 22.28
C SER A 74 -8.81 2.70 21.67
N HIS A 75 -8.61 1.43 21.28
CA HIS A 75 -7.39 0.96 20.63
C HIS A 75 -7.28 1.44 19.17
N LEU A 76 -8.38 1.38 18.41
CA LEU A 76 -8.41 1.89 17.03
C LEU A 76 -8.24 3.42 16.99
N ILE A 77 -8.78 4.13 17.98
CA ILE A 77 -8.56 5.58 18.14
C ILE A 77 -7.07 5.91 18.34
N LYS A 78 -6.38 5.17 19.20
CA LYS A 78 -4.94 5.35 19.42
C LYS A 78 -4.12 5.05 18.15
N LEU A 79 -4.49 4.00 17.43
CA LEU A 79 -3.83 3.60 16.19
C LEU A 79 -3.98 4.68 15.10
N TRP A 80 -5.20 5.17 14.90
CA TRP A 80 -5.48 6.22 13.93
C TRP A 80 -4.80 7.55 14.28
N ASN A 81 -4.82 7.95 15.55
CA ASN A 81 -4.11 9.14 16.01
C ASN A 81 -2.59 9.00 15.80
N GLY A 82 -2.04 7.79 15.98
CA GLY A 82 -0.64 7.50 15.67
C GLY A 82 -0.32 7.69 14.18
N LEU A 83 -1.19 7.19 13.28
CA LEU A 83 -1.05 7.37 11.83
C LEU A 83 -1.12 8.85 11.43
N ILE A 84 -2.10 9.60 11.94
CA ILE A 84 -2.21 11.05 11.70
C ILE A 84 -0.97 11.79 12.19
N MET A 85 -0.46 11.44 13.38
CA MET A 85 0.76 12.07 13.91
C MET A 85 1.97 11.81 13.00
N MET A 86 2.15 10.58 12.50
CA MET A 86 3.24 10.27 11.57
C MET A 86 3.11 11.03 10.24
N MET A 87 1.90 11.10 9.67
CA MET A 87 1.63 11.88 8.46
C MET A 87 1.88 13.39 8.66
N ASN A 88 1.56 13.94 9.85
CA ASN A 88 1.86 15.34 10.19
C ASN A 88 3.36 15.61 10.34
N ILE A 89 4.11 14.67 10.91
CA ILE A 89 5.59 14.77 10.99
C ILE A 89 6.19 14.76 9.59
N GLU A 90 5.73 13.86 8.72
CA GLU A 90 6.17 13.80 7.33
C GLU A 90 5.85 15.09 6.57
N PHE A 91 4.62 15.60 6.70
CA PHE A 91 4.19 16.88 6.13
C PHE A 91 5.14 18.02 6.56
N THR A 92 5.41 18.12 7.86
CA THR A 92 6.24 19.20 8.41
C THR A 92 7.67 19.14 7.87
N MET A 93 8.24 17.94 7.75
CA MET A 93 9.58 17.77 7.17
C MET A 93 9.62 18.10 5.68
N ARG A 94 8.68 17.57 4.88
CA ARG A 94 8.57 17.89 3.45
C ARG A 94 8.40 19.39 3.21
N TRP A 95 7.54 20.03 4.00
CA TRP A 95 7.30 21.47 3.92
C TRP A 95 8.56 22.28 4.24
N LYS A 96 9.23 22.00 5.36
CA LYS A 96 10.47 22.70 5.75
C LYS A 96 11.54 22.59 4.66
N LYS A 97 11.77 21.38 4.15
CA LYS A 97 12.73 21.09 3.09
C LYS A 97 12.37 21.79 1.77
N ALA A 98 11.10 21.78 1.35
CA ALA A 98 10.67 22.46 0.13
C ALA A 98 10.85 23.99 0.19
N ILE A 99 10.65 24.60 1.36
CA ILE A 99 10.90 26.03 1.59
C ILE A 99 12.39 26.34 1.58
N GLU A 100 13.22 25.49 2.19
CA GLU A 100 14.68 25.61 2.17
C GLU A 100 15.22 25.52 0.73
N MET A 101 14.79 24.51 -0.04
CA MET A 101 15.11 24.38 -1.47
C MET A 101 14.67 25.58 -2.29
N ARG A 102 13.51 26.17 -2.00
CA ARG A 102 13.05 27.38 -2.70
C ARG A 102 14.02 28.55 -2.49
N LYS A 103 14.53 28.72 -1.28
CA LYS A 103 15.50 29.78 -0.96
C LYS A 103 16.82 29.53 -1.68
N GLU A 104 17.33 28.30 -1.64
CA GLU A 104 18.56 27.94 -2.33
C GLU A 104 18.44 28.09 -3.85
N LEU A 105 17.31 27.69 -4.45
CA LEU A 105 17.04 27.86 -5.88
C LEU A 105 16.98 29.33 -6.30
N ASN A 106 16.36 30.17 -5.48
CA ASN A 106 16.33 31.61 -5.76
C ASN A 106 17.73 32.24 -5.67
N SER A 107 18.55 31.80 -4.71
CA SER A 107 19.94 32.23 -4.59
C SER A 107 20.79 31.76 -5.78
N LEU A 108 20.65 30.48 -6.18
CA LEU A 108 21.32 29.92 -7.34
C LEU A 108 20.90 30.64 -8.63
N ARG A 109 19.59 30.89 -8.80
CA ARG A 109 19.06 31.64 -9.93
C ARG A 109 19.67 33.04 -9.99
N SER A 110 19.76 33.75 -8.87
CA SER A 110 20.42 35.07 -8.83
C SER A 110 21.88 34.97 -9.25
N ALA A 111 22.64 34.07 -8.65
CA ALA A 111 24.07 33.90 -8.93
C ALA A 111 24.34 33.56 -10.41
N ILE A 112 23.54 32.65 -10.98
CA ILE A 112 23.65 32.28 -12.40
C ILE A 112 23.26 33.46 -13.30
N MET A 113 22.19 34.20 -12.96
CA MET A 113 21.80 35.39 -13.73
C MET A 113 22.86 36.50 -13.66
N ASP A 114 23.54 36.68 -12.53
CA ASP A 114 24.59 37.67 -12.37
C ASP A 114 25.86 37.29 -13.16
N ASN A 115 26.25 36.02 -13.12
CA ASN A 115 27.31 35.48 -14.00
C ASN A 115 26.96 35.63 -15.49
N MET A 116 25.68 35.51 -15.84
CA MET A 116 25.20 35.69 -17.21
C MET A 116 25.29 37.13 -17.69
N LYS A 117 24.96 38.11 -16.84
CA LYS A 117 25.14 39.53 -17.15
C LYS A 117 26.61 39.85 -17.42
N GLN A 118 27.52 39.31 -16.61
CA GLN A 118 28.96 39.46 -16.83
C GLN A 118 29.40 38.88 -18.19
N THR A 119 28.87 37.71 -18.59
CA THR A 119 29.15 37.18 -19.93
C THR A 119 28.55 38.01 -21.05
N GLU A 120 27.37 38.63 -20.87
CA GLU A 120 26.77 39.53 -21.85
C GLU A 120 27.58 40.82 -22.02
N ASP A 121 28.06 41.40 -20.91
CA ASP A 121 28.95 42.57 -20.90
C ASP A 121 30.29 42.27 -21.59
N LEU A 122 30.83 41.07 -21.42
CA LEU A 122 32.04 40.59 -22.10
C LEU A 122 31.78 40.17 -23.56
N SER A 123 30.52 39.89 -23.94
CA SER A 123 30.09 39.56 -25.32
C SER A 123 30.13 40.73 -26.28
N ASP A 124 30.53 41.87 -25.73
CA ASP A 124 30.87 43.13 -26.34
C ASP A 124 31.14 43.02 -27.83
N THR A 125 30.42 43.85 -28.59
CA THR A 125 30.26 43.82 -30.04
C THR A 125 31.57 43.70 -30.83
N ASN A 126 32.70 44.05 -30.21
CA ASN A 126 34.04 44.06 -30.75
C ASN A 126 34.56 42.66 -31.15
N LEU A 127 34.40 41.61 -30.33
CA LEU A 127 34.92 40.28 -30.71
C LEU A 127 34.14 39.70 -31.91
N ARG A 128 32.81 39.92 -31.95
CA ARG A 128 31.96 39.53 -33.08
C ARG A 128 32.31 40.34 -34.33
N LYS A 129 32.50 41.65 -34.22
CA LYS A 129 32.93 42.52 -35.33
C LYS A 129 34.29 42.08 -35.89
N LEU A 130 35.26 41.81 -35.02
CA LEU A 130 36.60 41.35 -35.43
C LEU A 130 36.58 39.96 -36.07
N ALA A 131 35.70 39.07 -35.63
CA ALA A 131 35.52 37.77 -36.27
C ALA A 131 34.95 37.91 -37.69
N VAL A 132 33.92 38.76 -37.86
CA VAL A 132 33.33 39.07 -39.17
C VAL A 132 34.35 39.77 -40.07
N GLU A 133 35.14 40.71 -39.55
CA GLU A 133 36.22 41.39 -40.28
C GLU A 133 37.28 40.39 -40.76
N ALA A 134 37.71 39.46 -39.89
CA ALA A 134 38.67 38.42 -40.26
C ALA A 134 38.10 37.45 -41.32
N GLU A 135 36.82 37.11 -41.24
CA GLU A 135 36.16 36.26 -42.22
C GLU A 135 35.97 36.97 -43.57
N GLN A 136 35.59 38.25 -43.56
CA GLN A 136 35.50 39.08 -44.76
C GLN A 136 36.87 39.24 -45.42
N ALA A 137 37.92 39.53 -44.65
CA ALA A 137 39.29 39.60 -45.15
C ALA A 137 39.76 38.26 -45.73
N TRP A 138 39.34 37.13 -45.13
CA TRP A 138 39.64 35.80 -45.64
C TRP A 138 38.94 35.52 -46.96
N ARG A 139 37.65 35.86 -47.09
CA ARG A 139 36.90 35.75 -48.36
C ARG A 139 37.54 36.60 -49.45
N LEU A 140 37.96 37.81 -49.13
CA LEU A 140 38.66 38.72 -50.07
C LEU A 140 40.02 38.17 -50.50
N ALA A 141 40.80 37.59 -49.58
CA ALA A 141 42.10 36.98 -49.89
C ALA A 141 41.99 35.63 -50.63
N ARG A 142 40.87 34.90 -50.46
CA ARG A 142 40.60 33.63 -51.15
C ARG A 142 40.31 33.79 -52.65
N SER A 143 39.85 34.97 -53.07
CA SER A 143 39.74 35.30 -54.50
C SER A 143 41.15 35.30 -55.12
N ARG A 144 41.54 34.17 -55.74
CA ARG A 144 42.81 34.04 -56.46
C ARG A 144 42.92 35.17 -57.49
N PRO A 145 44.12 35.71 -57.75
CA PRO A 145 44.32 36.44 -58.99
C PRO A 145 43.95 35.47 -60.12
N SER A 146 42.97 35.85 -60.94
CA SER A 146 42.70 35.20 -62.21
C SER A 146 43.90 35.47 -63.11
N THR A 147 44.98 34.70 -62.94
CA THR A 147 46.02 34.57 -63.94
C THR A 147 45.40 33.72 -65.05
N ALA A 148 44.83 34.36 -66.06
CA ALA A 148 44.82 33.75 -67.37
C ALA A 148 46.30 33.63 -67.76
N ASP A 149 46.85 32.41 -67.68
CA ASP A 149 48.16 32.08 -68.23
C ASP A 149 48.15 32.42 -69.72
N PRO A 150 49.06 33.29 -70.23
CA PRO A 150 49.22 33.45 -71.67
C PRO A 150 50.05 32.32 -72.32
N GLN A 151 50.46 31.28 -71.58
CA GLN A 151 51.43 30.28 -72.03
C GLN A 151 50.88 28.85 -72.12
N SER A 152 49.73 28.65 -72.76
CA SER A 152 49.27 27.30 -73.13
C SER A 152 49.04 27.05 -74.62
N ASN A 153 49.42 27.98 -75.52
CA ASN A 153 49.42 27.76 -76.97
C ASN A 153 50.81 27.93 -77.57
N LEU A 154 51.73 27.00 -77.29
CA LEU A 154 52.93 26.77 -78.10
C LEU A 154 53.08 25.27 -78.34
N SER A 155 52.17 24.75 -79.15
CA SER A 155 52.28 23.43 -79.79
C SER A 155 51.51 23.46 -81.10
N SER A 156 52.07 24.18 -82.07
CA SER A 156 51.84 23.89 -83.49
C SER A 156 53.03 24.43 -84.28
N SER A 157 53.84 23.50 -84.78
CA SER A 157 54.84 23.75 -85.81
C SER A 157 54.18 24.40 -87.04
N GLY A 158 54.83 25.41 -87.61
CA GLY A 158 54.37 26.05 -88.85
C GLY A 158 55.19 27.28 -89.21
N GLU A 159 56.29 27.03 -89.90
CA GLU A 159 56.96 27.90 -90.88
C GLU A 159 57.50 29.29 -90.44
N ILE A 160 58.83 29.37 -90.51
CA ILE A 160 59.62 30.58 -90.41
C ILE A 160 59.57 31.30 -91.78
N SER A 161 59.17 32.57 -91.78
CA SER A 161 59.54 33.53 -92.83
C SER A 161 59.84 34.88 -92.17
N PRO A 162 60.96 35.56 -92.53
CA PRO A 162 61.39 36.77 -91.85
C PRO A 162 60.94 38.02 -92.61
N ALA A 163 60.26 38.97 -91.94
CA ALA A 163 60.23 40.37 -92.39
C ALA A 163 59.76 41.35 -91.30
N THR A 164 60.63 42.31 -91.00
CA THR A 164 60.36 43.73 -90.68
C THR A 164 59.43 44.13 -89.53
N SER A 165 60.06 44.63 -88.46
CA SER A 165 59.78 45.90 -87.75
C SER A 165 58.36 46.47 -87.77
N VAL A 166 57.64 46.35 -86.64
CA VAL A 166 56.80 47.44 -86.08
C VAL A 166 56.84 47.36 -84.56
N THR A 167 57.30 48.43 -83.93
CA THR A 167 57.28 48.70 -82.49
C THR A 167 55.83 48.79 -82.02
N ASP A 168 55.33 47.74 -81.37
CA ASP A 168 53.96 47.67 -80.87
C ASP A 168 53.89 48.23 -79.43
N PRO A 169 53.15 49.32 -79.12
CA PRO A 169 53.10 49.93 -77.79
C PRO A 169 52.33 49.09 -76.74
N LYS A 170 51.89 47.88 -77.11
CA LYS A 170 51.09 46.99 -76.26
C LYS A 170 51.94 46.09 -75.34
N LEU A 171 53.23 45.90 -75.64
CA LEU A 171 54.13 45.04 -74.88
C LEU A 171 54.70 45.66 -73.58
N SER A 172 54.47 46.95 -73.31
CA SER A 172 54.97 47.63 -72.10
C SER A 172 53.97 47.72 -70.94
N ARG A 173 52.69 47.34 -71.15
CA ARG A 173 51.63 47.44 -70.12
C ARG A 173 51.33 46.13 -69.39
N GLU A 174 51.77 44.99 -69.91
CA GLU A 174 51.55 43.67 -69.30
C GLU A 174 52.37 43.45 -68.01
N PRO A 175 53.66 43.85 -67.92
CA PRO A 175 54.44 43.72 -66.69
C PRO A 175 53.81 44.52 -65.53
N LEU A 176 53.36 45.75 -65.82
CA LEU A 176 52.74 46.66 -64.85
C LEU A 176 51.37 46.17 -64.35
N ARG A 177 50.61 45.43 -65.18
CA ARG A 177 49.32 44.83 -64.78
C ARG A 177 49.52 43.61 -63.88
N PHE A 178 50.53 42.79 -64.17
CA PHE A 178 50.90 41.65 -63.33
C PHE A 178 51.40 42.13 -61.96
N GLU A 179 52.32 43.09 -61.93
CA GLU A 179 52.81 43.70 -60.68
C GLU A 179 51.69 44.31 -59.84
N LYS A 180 50.77 45.07 -60.46
CA LYS A 180 49.61 45.64 -59.76
C LYS A 180 48.67 44.57 -59.20
N THR A 181 48.55 43.43 -59.87
CA THR A 181 47.72 42.30 -59.43
C THR A 181 48.37 41.55 -58.27
N VAL A 182 49.68 41.32 -58.34
CA VAL A 182 50.48 40.75 -57.25
C VAL A 182 50.49 41.66 -56.02
N LEU A 183 50.64 42.97 -56.21
CA LEU A 183 50.62 43.96 -55.12
C LEU A 183 49.25 43.99 -54.42
N LYS A 184 48.15 43.96 -55.19
CA LYS A 184 46.78 43.84 -54.66
C LYS A 184 46.57 42.55 -53.87
N TYR A 185 47.11 41.43 -54.35
CA TYR A 185 47.03 40.15 -53.65
C TYR A 185 47.83 40.17 -52.33
N ARG A 186 49.07 40.68 -52.34
CA ARG A 186 49.87 40.89 -51.13
C ARG A 186 49.20 41.83 -50.13
N HIS A 187 48.54 42.88 -50.61
CA HIS A 187 47.76 43.79 -49.76
C HIS A 187 46.57 43.09 -49.09
N LYS A 188 45.82 42.25 -49.83
CA LYS A 188 44.74 41.42 -49.27
C LYS A 188 45.23 40.44 -48.21
N LEU A 189 46.39 39.81 -48.42
CA LEU A 189 47.02 38.93 -47.43
C LEU A 189 47.44 39.70 -46.17
N SER A 190 48.05 40.88 -46.33
CA SER A 190 48.41 41.74 -45.21
C SER A 190 47.19 42.20 -44.40
N GLN A 191 46.07 42.51 -45.06
CA GLN A 191 44.81 42.85 -44.39
C GLN A 191 44.26 41.65 -43.60
N LEU A 192 44.28 40.45 -44.17
CA LEU A 192 43.90 39.21 -43.49
C LEU A 192 44.77 38.96 -42.25
N ASP A 193 46.08 39.08 -42.35
CA ASP A 193 46.99 38.85 -41.23
C ASP A 193 46.83 39.88 -40.11
N ASN A 194 46.50 41.13 -40.45
CA ASN A 194 46.18 42.16 -39.46
C ASN A 194 44.85 41.89 -38.77
N ALA A 195 43.79 41.55 -39.52
CA ALA A 195 42.48 41.21 -38.96
C ALA A 195 42.57 39.97 -38.04
N ARG A 196 43.31 38.94 -38.47
CA ARG A 196 43.58 37.74 -37.65
C ARG A 196 44.32 38.06 -36.37
N ARG A 197 45.39 38.88 -36.41
CA ARG A 197 46.14 39.25 -35.22
C ARG A 197 45.29 40.01 -34.20
N ARG A 198 44.42 40.92 -34.66
CA ARG A 198 43.48 41.63 -33.78
C ARG A 198 42.46 40.68 -33.17
N PHE A 199 41.86 39.81 -33.97
CA PHE A 199 40.91 38.80 -33.48
C PHE A 199 41.55 37.86 -32.46
N VAL A 200 42.73 37.30 -32.75
CA VAL A 200 43.44 36.38 -31.84
C VAL A 200 43.79 37.06 -30.53
N ARG A 201 44.26 38.31 -30.55
CA ARG A 201 44.58 39.06 -29.33
C ARG A 201 43.34 39.26 -28.45
N GLU A 202 42.23 39.68 -29.06
CA GLU A 202 40.97 39.89 -28.34
C GLU A 202 40.39 38.57 -27.81
N ALA A 203 40.41 37.52 -28.63
CA ALA A 203 39.96 36.18 -28.27
C ALA A 203 40.79 35.58 -27.12
N SER A 204 42.11 35.79 -27.12
CA SER A 204 43.01 35.30 -26.06
C SER A 204 42.75 35.97 -24.72
N ASN A 205 42.20 37.18 -24.72
CA ASN A 205 41.86 37.90 -23.49
C ASN A 205 40.46 37.54 -22.98
N LYS A 206 39.45 37.42 -23.87
CA LYS A 206 38.05 37.27 -23.46
C LYS A 206 37.59 35.81 -23.29
N ILE A 207 38.06 34.89 -24.13
CA ILE A 207 37.59 33.50 -24.12
C ILE A 207 37.95 32.77 -22.81
N PRO A 208 39.18 32.89 -22.25
CA PRO A 208 39.51 32.24 -20.97
C PRO A 208 38.60 32.68 -19.83
N HIS A 209 38.34 33.99 -19.73
CA HIS A 209 37.48 34.53 -18.69
C HIS A 209 36.01 34.07 -18.84
N TRP A 210 35.52 33.94 -20.07
CA TRP A 210 34.23 33.30 -20.33
C TRP A 210 34.15 31.83 -19.92
N ILE A 211 35.23 31.08 -20.16
CA ILE A 211 35.31 29.68 -19.73
C ILE A 211 35.25 29.60 -18.20
N GLU A 212 35.98 30.47 -17.49
CA GLU A 212 35.97 30.55 -16.03
C GLU A 212 34.55 30.82 -15.49
N ILE A 213 33.85 31.84 -16.01
CA ILE A 213 32.48 32.16 -15.56
C ILE A 213 31.51 30.98 -15.82
N GLN A 214 31.63 30.30 -16.97
CA GLN A 214 30.82 29.10 -17.25
C GLN A 214 31.15 27.94 -16.32
N GLN A 215 32.43 27.76 -15.99
CA GLN A 215 32.89 26.72 -15.08
C GLN A 215 32.40 26.98 -13.64
N ASP A 216 32.47 28.21 -13.17
CA ASP A 216 31.93 28.61 -11.86
C ASP A 216 30.42 28.38 -11.78
N SER A 217 29.70 28.77 -12.84
CA SER A 217 28.25 28.54 -12.93
C SER A 217 27.90 27.05 -12.92
N ALA A 218 28.70 26.22 -13.61
CA ALA A 218 28.53 24.77 -13.62
C ALA A 218 28.84 24.13 -12.25
N GLU A 219 29.88 24.59 -11.54
CA GLU A 219 30.23 24.06 -10.21
C GLU A 219 29.19 24.45 -9.16
N LEU A 220 28.62 25.67 -9.23
CA LEU A 220 27.49 26.09 -8.40
C LEU A 220 26.28 25.18 -8.63
N LEU A 221 25.91 24.94 -9.89
CA LEU A 221 24.81 24.06 -10.26
C LEU A 221 25.04 22.62 -9.78
N LYS A 222 26.25 22.09 -9.99
CA LYS A 222 26.64 20.74 -9.54
C LYS A 222 26.58 20.60 -8.02
N THR A 223 27.10 21.59 -7.29
CA THR A 223 27.03 21.62 -5.83
C THR A 223 25.59 21.62 -5.36
N PHE A 224 24.74 22.43 -5.98
CA PHE A 224 23.31 22.46 -5.70
C PHE A 224 22.62 21.13 -6.00
N LEU A 225 22.87 20.53 -7.17
CA LEU A 225 22.27 19.24 -7.56
C LEU A 225 22.66 18.11 -6.60
N ASN A 226 23.91 18.07 -6.16
CA ASN A 226 24.37 17.10 -5.16
C ASN A 226 23.64 17.28 -3.82
N ARG A 227 23.49 18.51 -3.35
CA ARG A 227 22.73 18.82 -2.12
C ARG A 227 21.26 18.45 -2.27
N HIS A 228 20.65 18.81 -3.38
CA HIS A 228 19.26 18.44 -3.68
C HIS A 228 19.08 16.91 -3.67
N TRP A 229 19.99 16.16 -4.30
CA TRP A 229 19.95 14.70 -4.31
C TRP A 229 20.07 14.08 -2.91
N LEU A 230 21.02 14.57 -2.10
CA LEU A 230 21.17 14.14 -0.71
C LEU A 230 19.90 14.43 0.10
N MET A 231 19.33 15.63 -0.05
CA MET A 231 18.12 16.02 0.64
C MET A 231 16.92 15.10 0.30
N GLN A 232 16.76 14.75 -0.99
CA GLN A 232 15.72 13.82 -1.45
C GLN A 232 15.93 12.41 -0.91
N SER A 233 17.18 11.95 -0.87
CA SER A 233 17.54 10.63 -0.33
C SER A 233 17.23 10.52 1.17
N GLU A 234 17.57 11.55 1.95
CA GLU A 234 17.19 11.65 3.35
C GLU A 234 15.67 11.65 3.54
N LEU A 235 14.95 12.38 2.69
CA LEU A 235 13.50 12.44 2.74
C LEU A 235 12.87 11.05 2.48
N ALA A 236 13.34 10.35 1.45
CA ALA A 236 12.92 8.99 1.15
C ALA A 236 13.21 8.03 2.30
N CYS A 237 14.39 8.13 2.93
CA CYS A 237 14.75 7.34 4.11
C CYS A 237 13.78 7.58 5.28
N HIS A 238 13.48 8.85 5.58
CA HIS A 238 12.53 9.21 6.63
C HIS A 238 11.10 8.73 6.35
N VAL A 239 10.65 8.79 5.10
CA VAL A 239 9.34 8.25 4.68
C VAL A 239 9.33 6.73 4.87
N SER A 240 10.37 6.03 4.42
CA SER A 240 10.50 4.57 4.60
C SER A 240 10.49 4.15 6.07
N LEU A 241 11.19 4.88 6.94
CA LEU A 241 11.18 4.67 8.39
C LEU A 241 9.78 4.90 8.99
N SER A 242 9.09 5.96 8.57
CA SER A 242 7.73 6.26 9.00
C SER A 242 6.73 5.18 8.57
N CYS A 243 6.82 4.71 7.32
CA CYS A 243 6.03 3.58 6.82
C CYS A 243 6.33 2.30 7.58
N SER A 244 7.60 1.98 7.84
CA SER A 244 7.99 0.79 8.62
C SER A 244 7.45 0.84 10.05
N ARG A 245 7.50 2.01 10.70
CA ARG A 245 6.90 2.23 12.02
C ARG A 245 5.38 2.11 11.99
N ALA A 246 4.73 2.63 10.95
CA ALA A 246 3.29 2.48 10.75
C ALA A 246 2.91 1.01 10.57
N THR A 247 3.63 0.26 9.75
CA THR A 247 3.45 -1.19 9.57
C THR A 247 3.68 -1.92 10.89
N ALA A 248 4.74 -1.63 11.64
CA ALA A 248 4.98 -2.25 12.94
C ALA A 248 3.88 -1.91 13.98
N LEU A 249 3.34 -0.70 13.94
CA LEU A 249 2.24 -0.27 14.81
C LEU A 249 0.91 -0.93 14.39
N LEU A 250 0.68 -1.11 13.10
CA LEU A 250 -0.42 -1.90 12.55
C LEU A 250 -0.28 -3.36 12.95
N ASP A 251 0.87 -3.99 12.71
CA ASP A 251 1.14 -5.37 13.07
C ASP A 251 0.98 -5.58 14.57
N LYS A 252 1.61 -4.78 15.43
CA LYS A 252 1.48 -4.95 16.89
C LYS A 252 0.03 -4.88 17.40
N ASN A 253 -0.84 -4.10 16.75
CA ASN A 253 -2.21 -3.86 17.22
C ASN A 253 -3.30 -4.64 16.44
N LEU A 254 -3.05 -4.99 15.18
CA LEU A 254 -3.93 -5.79 14.32
C LEU A 254 -3.53 -7.26 14.29
N PHE A 255 -2.28 -7.62 14.60
CA PHE A 255 -1.85 -9.01 14.70
C PHE A 255 -2.59 -9.79 15.78
N PRO A 256 -2.90 -9.24 16.97
CA PRO A 256 -3.78 -9.91 17.93
C PRO A 256 -5.20 -10.12 17.39
N LEU A 257 -5.71 -9.21 16.54
CA LEU A 257 -7.02 -9.32 15.91
C LEU A 257 -7.01 -10.29 14.71
N ARG A 258 -5.91 -10.36 13.96
CA ARG A 258 -5.67 -11.33 12.88
C ARG A 258 -5.42 -12.71 13.44
N ILE A 259 -4.64 -12.83 14.51
CA ILE A 259 -4.48 -14.07 15.27
C ILE A 259 -5.82 -14.44 15.90
N SER A 260 -6.58 -13.53 16.51
CA SER A 260 -7.89 -13.91 17.04
C SER A 260 -8.85 -14.31 15.93
N ALA A 261 -8.81 -13.67 14.75
CA ALA A 261 -9.64 -14.05 13.61
C ALA A 261 -9.17 -15.35 12.93
N HIS A 262 -7.87 -15.61 12.85
CA HIS A 262 -7.30 -16.87 12.36
C HIS A 262 -7.45 -17.99 13.36
N LEU A 263 -7.31 -17.75 14.65
CA LEU A 263 -7.64 -18.70 15.69
C LEU A 263 -9.14 -18.92 15.72
N HIS A 264 -9.98 -17.90 15.54
CA HIS A 264 -11.43 -18.09 15.45
C HIS A 264 -11.81 -18.86 14.19
N ALA A 265 -11.17 -18.60 13.04
CA ALA A 265 -11.38 -19.35 11.81
C ALA A 265 -10.80 -20.77 11.88
N ALA A 266 -9.66 -20.96 12.55
CA ALA A 266 -9.05 -22.26 12.82
C ALA A 266 -9.85 -23.04 13.87
N PHE A 267 -10.40 -22.38 14.89
CA PHE A 267 -11.34 -22.99 15.84
C PHE A 267 -12.65 -23.32 15.14
N GLU A 268 -13.17 -22.47 14.26
CA GLU A 268 -14.32 -22.80 13.40
C GLU A 268 -14.02 -23.95 12.45
N GLN A 269 -12.79 -24.05 11.92
CA GLN A 269 -12.36 -25.15 11.05
C GLN A 269 -12.09 -26.46 11.80
N ASP A 270 -11.43 -26.42 12.95
CA ASP A 270 -11.20 -27.58 13.83
C ASP A 270 -12.52 -28.06 14.46
N LEU A 271 -13.45 -27.14 14.75
CA LEU A 271 -14.84 -27.48 15.10
C LEU A 271 -15.64 -27.99 13.88
N SER A 272 -15.19 -27.71 12.65
CA SER A 272 -15.78 -28.21 11.39
C SER A 272 -15.26 -29.56 10.94
N GLU A 273 -14.45 -30.26 11.74
CA GLU A 273 -14.02 -31.65 11.46
C GLU A 273 -15.19 -32.67 11.43
N PHE A 274 -16.43 -32.23 11.63
CA PHE A 274 -17.61 -32.92 11.10
C PHE A 274 -18.29 -32.04 10.04
N PRO A 275 -18.29 -32.44 8.75
CA PRO A 275 -18.78 -31.60 7.67
C PRO A 275 -20.31 -31.59 7.68
N TYR A 276 -20.91 -30.75 8.52
CA TYR A 276 -22.33 -30.42 8.42
C TYR A 276 -22.48 -29.12 7.62
N SER A 277 -22.99 -29.23 6.40
CA SER A 277 -23.32 -28.11 5.51
C SER A 277 -24.84 -28.02 5.36
N PRO A 278 -25.52 -27.09 6.05
CA PRO A 278 -26.98 -26.96 5.95
C PRO A 278 -27.40 -26.53 4.54
N ARG A 279 -28.32 -27.28 3.92
CA ARG A 279 -28.87 -26.95 2.59
C ARG A 279 -29.97 -25.89 2.68
N ILE A 280 -30.11 -25.14 1.59
CA ILE A 280 -31.14 -24.09 1.42
C ILE A 280 -32.50 -24.77 1.22
N TYR A 281 -33.49 -24.44 2.05
CA TYR A 281 -34.90 -24.83 1.88
C TYR A 281 -35.75 -23.65 1.41
N LYS A 282 -36.82 -23.94 0.67
CA LYS A 282 -37.86 -23.00 0.25
C LYS A 282 -39.11 -23.23 1.10
N GLU A 283 -39.49 -22.23 1.89
CA GLU A 283 -40.71 -22.29 2.68
C GLU A 283 -41.93 -22.31 1.73
N PRO A 284 -42.89 -23.25 1.86
CA PRO A 284 -44.03 -23.33 0.93
C PRO A 284 -45.03 -22.17 1.09
N SER A 285 -45.03 -21.51 2.24
CA SER A 285 -45.98 -20.45 2.60
C SER A 285 -45.46 -19.04 2.33
N THR A 286 -44.15 -18.86 2.20
CA THR A 286 -43.55 -17.56 1.90
C THR A 286 -42.54 -17.73 0.79
N GLU A 287 -42.60 -16.92 -0.28
CA GLU A 287 -41.60 -16.89 -1.36
C GLU A 287 -40.19 -16.42 -0.90
N LYS A 288 -39.90 -16.48 0.39
CA LYS A 288 -38.60 -16.13 0.97
C LYS A 288 -37.80 -17.40 1.25
N ASN A 289 -36.64 -17.52 0.58
CA ASN A 289 -35.62 -18.50 0.93
C ASN A 289 -35.11 -18.23 2.36
N ARG A 290 -35.68 -18.90 3.37
CA ARG A 290 -35.12 -18.91 4.73
C ARG A 290 -34.49 -20.28 5.01
N ARG A 291 -33.21 -20.26 5.41
CA ARG A 291 -32.50 -21.45 5.92
C ARG A 291 -33.03 -21.74 7.33
N LYS A 292 -33.81 -22.81 7.52
CA LYS A 292 -34.20 -23.29 8.85
C LYS A 292 -33.11 -24.25 9.33
N MET A 293 -32.15 -23.74 10.10
CA MET A 293 -31.16 -24.57 10.79
C MET A 293 -31.75 -25.05 12.11
N LEU A 294 -31.97 -26.35 12.25
CA LEU A 294 -32.43 -26.93 13.53
C LEU A 294 -31.27 -27.20 14.50
N PHE A 295 -30.05 -27.36 13.97
CA PHE A 295 -28.82 -27.56 14.73
C PHE A 295 -27.86 -26.38 14.47
N GLY A 296 -27.08 -26.00 15.48
CA GLY A 296 -26.13 -24.88 15.39
C GLY A 296 -26.73 -23.47 15.38
N ALA A 297 -28.03 -23.32 15.57
CA ALA A 297 -28.64 -22.02 15.83
C ALA A 297 -28.22 -21.50 17.21
N CYS A 298 -28.04 -20.19 17.32
CA CYS A 298 -27.77 -19.54 18.60
C CYS A 298 -29.07 -19.45 19.41
N LEU A 299 -29.10 -20.03 20.61
CA LEU A 299 -30.26 -20.05 21.52
C LEU A 299 -30.84 -18.65 21.81
N ASN A 300 -30.04 -17.59 21.69
CA ASN A 300 -30.50 -16.20 21.88
C ASN A 300 -31.40 -15.69 20.74
N HIS A 301 -31.36 -16.33 19.58
CA HIS A 301 -32.15 -15.97 18.39
C HIS A 301 -33.41 -16.84 18.23
N GLU A 302 -33.62 -17.81 19.12
CA GLU A 302 -34.83 -18.63 19.13
C GLU A 302 -35.92 -17.89 19.91
N GLU A 303 -37.00 -17.54 19.20
CA GLU A 303 -38.13 -16.78 19.75
C GLU A 303 -38.95 -17.62 20.74
N ASP A 304 -39.00 -18.94 20.54
CA ASP A 304 -39.71 -19.90 21.39
C ASP A 304 -38.84 -21.13 21.73
N LEU A 305 -38.49 -21.26 23.01
CA LEU A 305 -37.71 -22.38 23.54
C LEU A 305 -38.44 -23.73 23.41
N GLN A 306 -39.78 -23.73 23.39
CA GLN A 306 -40.58 -24.94 23.31
C GLN A 306 -40.52 -25.60 21.93
N LEU A 307 -40.16 -24.83 20.90
CA LEU A 307 -40.01 -25.29 19.52
C LEU A 307 -38.59 -25.79 19.19
N THR A 308 -37.67 -25.73 20.15
CA THR A 308 -36.27 -26.12 19.96
C THR A 308 -36.13 -27.63 20.00
N VAL A 309 -35.27 -28.17 19.11
CA VAL A 309 -35.03 -29.61 19.03
C VAL A 309 -34.51 -30.16 20.35
N LEU A 310 -33.64 -29.40 21.03
CA LEU A 310 -33.11 -29.79 22.34
C LEU A 310 -34.21 -29.90 23.40
N HIS A 311 -35.14 -28.95 23.48
CA HIS A 311 -36.24 -29.01 24.44
C HIS A 311 -37.14 -30.23 24.16
N THR A 312 -37.53 -30.45 22.91
CA THR A 312 -38.35 -31.60 22.51
C THR A 312 -37.66 -32.93 22.83
N LEU A 313 -36.36 -33.07 22.52
CA LEU A 313 -35.57 -34.27 22.84
C LEU A 313 -35.51 -34.52 24.36
N LEU A 314 -35.28 -33.47 25.16
CA LEU A 314 -35.22 -33.58 26.62
C LEU A 314 -36.59 -33.89 27.24
N GLN A 315 -37.68 -33.33 26.69
CA GLN A 315 -39.04 -33.58 27.14
C GLN A 315 -39.47 -35.03 26.86
N VAL A 316 -39.14 -35.57 25.68
CA VAL A 316 -39.37 -36.99 25.37
C VAL A 316 -38.54 -37.88 26.29
N ALA A 317 -37.27 -37.54 26.50
CA ALA A 317 -36.40 -38.29 27.40
C ALA A 317 -36.88 -38.25 28.87
N ARG A 318 -37.68 -37.26 29.29
CA ARG A 318 -38.33 -37.24 30.61
C ARG A 318 -39.39 -38.32 30.79
N LYS A 319 -40.13 -38.67 29.74
CA LYS A 319 -41.21 -39.67 29.80
C LYS A 319 -40.69 -41.12 29.83
N GLU A 320 -39.46 -41.36 29.37
CA GLU A 320 -38.86 -42.69 29.41
C GLU A 320 -38.28 -43.03 30.80
N THR A 321 -38.88 -44.02 31.45
CA THR A 321 -38.53 -44.46 32.80
C THR A 321 -37.45 -45.54 32.86
N ARG A 322 -37.06 -46.14 31.72
CA ARG A 322 -36.04 -47.23 31.68
C ARG A 322 -35.13 -47.13 30.45
N VAL A 323 -33.86 -46.85 30.67
CA VAL A 323 -32.79 -46.93 29.66
C VAL A 323 -32.60 -48.40 29.29
N SER A 324 -33.19 -48.85 28.18
CA SER A 324 -33.10 -50.25 27.73
C SER A 324 -31.70 -50.53 27.15
N ARG A 325 -30.97 -51.50 27.73
CA ARG A 325 -29.65 -51.99 27.26
C ARG A 325 -29.71 -52.80 25.95
N LYS A 326 -30.56 -52.46 24.98
CA LYS A 326 -30.57 -53.19 23.69
C LYS A 326 -29.46 -52.68 22.77
N ARG A 327 -28.74 -53.63 22.17
CA ARG A 327 -27.56 -53.44 21.30
C ARG A 327 -27.79 -52.34 20.25
N GLN A 328 -26.84 -51.41 20.22
CA GLN A 328 -26.75 -50.26 19.33
C GLN A 328 -26.58 -50.74 17.87
N LYS A 329 -27.46 -50.27 16.97
CA LYS A 329 -27.17 -50.24 15.52
C LYS A 329 -26.34 -48.99 15.21
N SER A 330 -25.50 -49.11 14.19
CA SER A 330 -24.36 -48.27 13.79
C SER A 330 -24.60 -46.75 13.77
N ALA A 331 -23.51 -46.00 14.00
CA ALA A 331 -23.44 -44.54 14.01
C ALA A 331 -23.71 -43.85 12.64
N ASP A 332 -23.89 -44.61 11.56
CA ASP A 332 -24.02 -44.10 10.18
C ASP A 332 -25.34 -43.38 9.85
N ASP A 333 -26.42 -43.56 10.63
CA ASP A 333 -27.76 -43.01 10.31
C ASP A 333 -28.04 -41.61 10.90
N THR A 334 -27.09 -41.01 11.63
CA THR A 334 -27.34 -39.74 12.33
C THR A 334 -27.60 -38.59 11.34
N GLY A 335 -26.88 -38.57 10.22
CA GLY A 335 -27.03 -37.56 9.16
C GLY A 335 -28.39 -37.62 8.46
N GLU A 336 -28.86 -38.81 8.12
CA GLU A 336 -30.18 -39.00 7.48
C GLU A 336 -31.33 -38.65 8.43
N THR A 337 -31.17 -38.97 9.73
CA THR A 337 -32.15 -38.61 10.76
C THR A 337 -32.24 -37.10 10.92
N ILE A 338 -31.12 -36.37 10.90
CA ILE A 338 -31.12 -34.90 10.93
C ILE A 338 -31.85 -34.34 9.72
N ALA A 339 -31.53 -34.85 8.52
CA ALA A 339 -32.18 -34.40 7.28
C ALA A 339 -33.70 -34.64 7.32
N TYR A 340 -34.13 -35.78 7.87
CA TYR A 340 -35.54 -36.10 8.07
C TYR A 340 -36.22 -35.15 9.07
N LEU A 341 -35.57 -34.86 10.19
CA LEU A 341 -36.07 -33.92 11.19
C LEU A 341 -36.20 -32.52 10.59
N GLU A 342 -35.18 -32.04 9.86
CA GLU A 342 -35.19 -30.72 9.21
C GLU A 342 -36.29 -30.57 8.18
N ALA A 343 -36.56 -31.63 7.40
CA ALA A 343 -37.65 -31.64 6.43
C ALA A 343 -39.05 -31.70 7.08
N SER A 344 -39.15 -32.30 8.27
CA SER A 344 -40.43 -32.63 8.90
C SER A 344 -40.79 -31.75 10.11
N TRP A 345 -39.91 -30.81 10.51
CA TRP A 345 -40.09 -30.01 11.73
C TRP A 345 -41.16 -28.93 11.57
N GLN A 346 -42.23 -29.06 12.33
CA GLN A 346 -43.41 -28.21 12.25
C GLN A 346 -43.37 -27.08 13.27
N SER A 347 -44.27 -26.11 13.12
CA SER A 347 -44.46 -25.02 14.10
C SER A 347 -45.34 -25.44 15.29
N ASP A 348 -45.94 -26.63 15.24
CA ASP A 348 -46.67 -27.22 16.36
C ASP A 348 -45.73 -28.07 17.24
N PRO A 349 -45.54 -27.72 18.53
CA PRO A 349 -44.70 -28.49 19.45
C PRO A 349 -45.14 -29.95 19.61
N GLN A 350 -46.44 -30.24 19.54
CA GLN A 350 -46.95 -31.59 19.81
C GLN A 350 -46.69 -32.56 18.65
N ALA A 351 -46.75 -32.06 17.41
CA ALA A 351 -46.33 -32.81 16.23
C ALA A 351 -44.83 -33.16 16.29
N ASN A 352 -43.98 -32.22 16.73
CA ASN A 352 -42.54 -32.44 16.87
C ASN A 352 -42.23 -33.45 18.00
N LEU A 353 -42.97 -33.42 19.11
CA LEU A 353 -42.84 -34.45 20.16
C LEU A 353 -43.13 -35.84 19.62
N THR A 354 -44.21 -36.01 18.84
CA THR A 354 -44.59 -37.29 18.24
C THR A 354 -43.54 -37.77 17.23
N LEU A 355 -42.93 -36.85 16.48
CA LEU A 355 -41.84 -37.14 15.54
C LEU A 355 -40.62 -37.70 16.27
N VAL A 356 -40.23 -37.08 17.39
CA VAL A 356 -39.07 -37.46 18.18
C VAL A 356 -39.31 -38.73 19.01
N GLU A 357 -40.53 -38.96 19.50
CA GLU A 357 -40.89 -40.18 20.25
C GLU A 357 -40.70 -41.47 19.44
N ARG A 358 -40.74 -41.39 18.11
CA ARG A 358 -40.49 -42.53 17.20
C ARG A 358 -39.02 -42.91 17.08
N LEU A 359 -38.11 -42.02 17.47
CA LEU A 359 -36.66 -42.25 17.35
C LEU A 359 -36.15 -43.17 18.46
N PRO A 360 -35.22 -44.10 18.17
CA PRO A 360 -34.57 -44.91 19.20
C PRO A 360 -33.85 -44.06 20.23
N PHE A 361 -33.75 -44.55 21.48
CA PHE A 361 -33.04 -43.86 22.56
C PHE A 361 -31.60 -43.47 22.18
N ALA A 362 -30.84 -44.38 21.58
CA ALA A 362 -29.46 -44.11 21.17
C ALA A 362 -29.37 -42.97 20.13
N MET A 363 -30.36 -42.88 19.23
CA MET A 363 -30.42 -41.81 18.24
C MET A 363 -30.77 -40.48 18.91
N ARG A 364 -31.75 -40.46 19.83
CA ARG A 364 -32.08 -39.25 20.61
C ARG A 364 -30.90 -38.77 21.44
N ASP A 365 -30.18 -39.68 22.11
CA ASP A 365 -28.98 -39.37 22.87
C ASP A 365 -27.86 -38.78 21.98
N ALA A 366 -27.65 -39.36 20.81
CA ALA A 366 -26.71 -38.85 19.81
C ALA A 366 -27.11 -37.46 19.29
N LEU A 367 -28.39 -37.23 19.01
CA LEU A 367 -28.91 -35.93 18.58
C LEU A 367 -28.79 -34.87 19.68
N ILE A 368 -29.01 -35.21 20.96
CA ILE A 368 -28.77 -34.28 22.07
C ILE A 368 -27.29 -33.90 22.12
N LYS A 369 -26.38 -34.88 22.05
CA LYS A 369 -24.93 -34.63 22.04
C LYS A 369 -24.53 -33.77 20.85
N LEU A 370 -25.07 -34.07 19.67
CA LEU A 370 -24.81 -33.32 18.46
C LEU A 370 -25.31 -31.88 18.58
N TYR A 371 -26.54 -31.67 19.04
CA TYR A 371 -27.09 -30.33 19.28
C TYR A 371 -26.17 -29.55 20.22
N LEU A 372 -25.84 -30.14 21.37
CA LEU A 372 -24.95 -29.52 22.35
C LEU A 372 -23.55 -29.27 21.84
N SER A 373 -23.03 -30.05 20.87
CA SER A 373 -21.73 -29.80 20.22
C SER A 373 -21.82 -28.73 19.12
N SER A 374 -22.96 -28.63 18.44
CA SER A 374 -23.18 -27.70 17.33
C SER A 374 -23.47 -26.27 17.78
N LEU A 375 -23.85 -26.07 19.06
CA LEU A 375 -24.16 -24.73 19.58
C LEU A 375 -22.98 -23.76 19.38
N PRO A 376 -23.22 -22.53 18.88
CA PRO A 376 -22.15 -21.54 18.67
C PRO A 376 -21.58 -21.02 20.00
N SER A 377 -22.39 -21.00 21.05
CA SER A 377 -21.96 -20.74 22.43
C SER A 377 -22.35 -21.91 23.32
N PRO A 378 -21.49 -22.36 24.26
CA PRO A 378 -21.84 -23.42 25.20
C PRO A 378 -23.12 -23.08 25.98
N LEU A 379 -23.93 -24.10 26.30
CA LEU A 379 -25.17 -23.92 27.05
C LEU A 379 -24.90 -23.31 28.44
N LEU A 380 -23.73 -23.59 29.03
CA LEU A 380 -23.20 -22.89 30.18
C LEU A 380 -22.06 -21.94 29.73
N PRO A 381 -22.35 -20.66 29.40
CA PRO A 381 -21.34 -19.71 28.93
C PRO A 381 -20.50 -19.16 30.10
N ILE A 382 -19.65 -20.00 30.68
CA ILE A 382 -18.66 -19.56 31.67
C ILE A 382 -17.36 -19.17 30.97
N SER A 383 -16.75 -18.07 31.41
CA SER A 383 -15.41 -17.71 30.95
C SER A 383 -14.34 -18.61 31.57
N ASN A 384 -13.20 -18.74 30.91
CA ASN A 384 -12.05 -19.48 31.45
C ASN A 384 -11.57 -18.91 32.80
N ASP A 385 -11.68 -17.60 33.02
CA ASP A 385 -11.40 -16.95 34.31
C ASP A 385 -12.39 -17.39 35.40
N MET A 386 -13.69 -17.40 35.09
CA MET A 386 -14.71 -17.85 36.05
C MET A 386 -14.59 -19.34 36.35
N PHE A 387 -14.26 -20.16 35.34
CA PHE A 387 -13.98 -21.59 35.51
C PHE A 387 -12.73 -21.82 36.37
N THR A 388 -11.67 -21.03 36.17
CA THR A 388 -10.45 -21.07 36.99
C THR A 388 -10.75 -20.66 38.43
N LYS A 389 -11.52 -19.58 38.65
CA LYS A 389 -11.95 -19.16 39.99
C LYS A 389 -12.82 -20.21 40.68
N TYR A 390 -13.67 -20.90 39.94
CA TYR A 390 -14.42 -22.05 40.45
C TYR A 390 -13.49 -23.21 40.85
N ALA A 391 -12.51 -23.55 40.01
CA ALA A 391 -11.52 -24.58 40.30
C ALA A 391 -10.71 -24.27 41.57
N LEU A 392 -10.41 -22.98 41.79
CA LEU A 392 -9.76 -22.45 43.00
C LEU A 392 -10.72 -22.26 44.19
N GLN A 393 -11.97 -22.73 44.08
CA GLN A 393 -13.02 -22.62 45.12
C GLN A 393 -13.41 -21.19 45.52
N GLN A 394 -13.07 -20.19 44.71
CA GLN A 394 -13.38 -18.78 44.96
C GLN A 394 -14.81 -18.40 44.54
N VAL A 395 -15.45 -19.22 43.69
CA VAL A 395 -16.82 -19.01 43.19
C VAL A 395 -17.63 -20.28 43.43
N ARG A 396 -18.86 -20.13 43.94
CA ARG A 396 -19.80 -21.24 44.13
C ARG A 396 -20.72 -21.39 42.92
N VAL A 397 -21.25 -22.60 42.71
CA VAL A 397 -22.18 -22.92 41.60
C VAL A 397 -23.40 -21.99 41.54
N LYS A 398 -23.94 -21.58 42.69
CA LYS A 398 -25.04 -20.59 42.74
C LYS A 398 -24.67 -19.26 42.08
N GLY A 399 -23.41 -18.83 42.21
CA GLY A 399 -22.89 -17.62 41.56
C GLY A 399 -22.75 -17.80 40.05
N ILE A 400 -22.33 -18.99 39.62
CA ILE A 400 -22.24 -19.35 38.20
C ILE A 400 -23.64 -19.36 37.57
N ILE A 401 -24.61 -20.04 38.18
CA ILE A 401 -25.97 -20.16 37.62
C ILE A 401 -26.66 -18.80 37.51
N ARG A 402 -26.45 -17.89 38.49
CA ARG A 402 -26.99 -16.52 38.44
C ARG A 402 -26.45 -15.68 37.28
N SER A 403 -25.32 -16.05 36.69
CA SER A 403 -24.75 -15.34 35.53
C SER A 403 -25.34 -15.79 34.19
N ILE A 404 -26.16 -16.84 34.18
CA ILE A 404 -26.75 -17.41 32.97
C ILE A 404 -28.07 -16.69 32.65
N PRO A 405 -28.39 -16.41 31.37
CA PRO A 405 -29.72 -15.93 30.98
C PRO A 405 -30.82 -16.89 31.46
N CYS A 406 -31.87 -16.37 32.08
CA CYS A 406 -32.97 -17.19 32.64
C CYS A 406 -33.54 -18.22 31.64
N ARG A 407 -33.58 -17.86 30.35
CA ARG A 407 -33.99 -18.72 29.23
C ARG A 407 -33.18 -20.02 29.13
N ASN A 408 -31.86 -19.93 29.31
CA ASN A 408 -30.95 -21.09 29.20
C ASN A 408 -30.95 -21.92 30.49
N VAL A 409 -31.34 -21.35 31.63
CA VAL A 409 -31.43 -22.05 32.92
C VAL A 409 -32.46 -23.19 32.85
N THR A 410 -33.59 -22.99 32.16
CA THR A 410 -34.61 -24.05 31.99
C THR A 410 -34.06 -25.25 31.20
N LEU A 411 -33.40 -25.00 30.06
CA LEU A 411 -32.76 -26.07 29.28
C LEU A 411 -31.64 -26.76 30.06
N LEU A 412 -30.85 -25.99 30.81
CA LEU A 412 -29.78 -26.51 31.65
C LEU A 412 -30.33 -27.39 32.79
N ARG A 413 -31.46 -27.01 33.40
CA ARG A 413 -32.16 -27.81 34.41
C ARG A 413 -32.64 -29.14 33.82
N ASP A 414 -33.33 -29.07 32.69
CA ASP A 414 -33.84 -30.24 31.96
C ASP A 414 -32.72 -31.21 31.57
N LEU A 415 -31.60 -30.66 31.11
CA LEU A 415 -30.41 -31.41 30.75
C LEU A 415 -29.70 -32.01 31.98
N CYS A 416 -29.62 -31.29 33.10
CA CYS A 416 -29.07 -31.83 34.35
C CYS A 416 -29.89 -33.03 34.86
N ASP A 417 -31.22 -32.95 34.79
CA ASP A 417 -32.11 -34.07 35.14
C ASP A 417 -31.90 -35.28 34.22
N TYR A 418 -31.72 -35.03 32.92
CA TYR A 418 -31.40 -36.07 31.94
C TYR A 418 -30.05 -36.73 32.22
N VAL A 419 -28.99 -35.93 32.40
CA VAL A 419 -27.63 -36.42 32.68
C VAL A 419 -27.59 -37.21 33.98
N LYS A 420 -28.33 -36.81 35.02
CA LYS A 420 -28.44 -37.57 36.28
C LYS A 420 -28.96 -38.99 36.02
N ARG A 421 -30.06 -39.12 35.28
CA ARG A 421 -30.67 -40.43 34.97
C ARG A 421 -29.78 -41.31 34.11
N ILE A 422 -29.06 -40.73 33.15
CA ILE A 422 -28.07 -41.50 32.38
C ILE A 422 -26.87 -41.87 33.24
N ALA A 423 -26.40 -40.98 34.12
CA ALA A 423 -25.25 -41.24 34.98
C ALA A 423 -25.48 -42.42 35.95
N GLU A 424 -26.74 -42.74 36.28
CA GLU A 424 -27.10 -43.95 37.03
C GLU A 424 -26.82 -45.25 36.24
N VAL A 425 -26.79 -45.17 34.91
CA VAL A 425 -26.56 -46.32 34.00
C VAL A 425 -25.14 -46.30 33.40
N ASP A 426 -24.65 -45.12 33.02
CA ASP A 426 -23.32 -44.83 32.51
C ASP A 426 -22.68 -43.65 33.25
N HIS A 427 -21.84 -43.97 34.23
CA HIS A 427 -21.08 -43.00 35.03
C HIS A 427 -20.23 -42.02 34.20
N ARG A 428 -19.92 -42.32 32.94
CA ARG A 428 -19.16 -41.44 32.04
C ARG A 428 -20.03 -40.32 31.46
N ALA A 429 -21.35 -40.43 31.50
CA ALA A 429 -22.27 -39.44 30.97
C ALA A 429 -22.06 -38.05 31.59
N THR A 430 -21.76 -37.98 32.89
CA THR A 430 -21.45 -36.69 33.56
C THR A 430 -20.25 -35.99 32.94
N ARG A 431 -19.22 -36.75 32.55
CA ARG A 431 -18.04 -36.20 31.84
C ARG A 431 -18.40 -35.82 30.42
N ALA A 432 -19.03 -36.72 29.67
CA ALA A 432 -19.35 -36.52 28.26
C ALA A 432 -20.23 -35.28 28.04
N TYR A 433 -21.32 -35.14 28.81
CA TYR A 433 -22.18 -33.96 28.74
C TYR A 433 -21.54 -32.72 29.35
N GLY A 434 -20.76 -32.87 30.42
CA GLY A 434 -20.07 -31.74 31.04
C GLY A 434 -19.13 -31.03 30.08
N VAL A 435 -18.34 -31.77 29.30
CA VAL A 435 -17.43 -31.20 28.30
C VAL A 435 -18.22 -30.42 27.22
N LEU A 436 -19.33 -30.99 26.73
CA LEU A 436 -20.18 -30.36 25.70
C LEU A 436 -20.87 -29.07 26.17
N ILE A 437 -21.31 -29.05 27.43
CA ILE A 437 -22.10 -27.94 28.00
C ILE A 437 -21.20 -26.79 28.46
N ILE A 438 -20.00 -27.10 28.99
CA ILE A 438 -19.14 -26.13 29.68
C ILE A 438 -18.09 -25.54 28.72
N ARG A 439 -17.45 -26.37 27.89
CA ARG A 439 -16.41 -25.98 26.91
C ARG A 439 -15.36 -24.98 27.42
N ALA A 440 -15.02 -25.04 28.70
CA ALA A 440 -14.05 -24.15 29.34
C ALA A 440 -12.80 -24.94 29.76
N SER A 441 -11.64 -24.28 29.70
CA SER A 441 -10.36 -24.85 30.13
C SER A 441 -9.59 -23.83 30.96
N SER A 442 -8.73 -24.32 31.86
CA SER A 442 -7.80 -23.49 32.61
C SER A 442 -6.37 -23.79 32.20
N ASN A 443 -5.62 -22.76 31.81
CA ASN A 443 -4.19 -22.87 31.48
C ASN A 443 -3.33 -23.20 32.72
N LEU A 444 -3.90 -23.09 33.93
CA LEU A 444 -3.22 -23.40 35.19
C LEU A 444 -3.40 -24.88 35.59
N MET A 445 -4.15 -25.65 34.82
CA MET A 445 -4.52 -27.03 35.13
C MET A 445 -4.26 -27.93 33.92
N SER A 446 -3.79 -29.16 34.14
CA SER A 446 -3.67 -30.15 33.07
C SER A 446 -5.05 -30.58 32.56
N ASP A 447 -5.13 -31.11 31.34
CA ASP A 447 -6.41 -31.54 30.74
C ASP A 447 -7.18 -32.55 31.60
N ALA A 448 -6.48 -33.52 32.19
CA ALA A 448 -7.07 -34.47 33.12
C ALA A 448 -7.63 -33.80 34.40
N SER A 449 -7.03 -32.67 34.81
CA SER A 449 -7.51 -31.87 35.94
C SER A 449 -8.69 -30.98 35.55
N ASN A 450 -8.71 -30.43 34.33
CA ASN A 450 -9.84 -29.68 33.77
C ASN A 450 -11.10 -30.57 33.70
N GLU A 451 -10.97 -31.80 33.21
CA GLU A 451 -12.09 -32.74 33.14
C GLU A 451 -12.65 -33.14 34.52
N LYS A 452 -11.78 -33.31 35.52
CA LYS A 452 -12.22 -33.56 36.91
C LYS A 452 -13.02 -32.38 37.47
N THR A 453 -12.58 -31.15 37.19
CA THR A 453 -13.29 -29.94 37.57
C THR A 453 -14.65 -29.84 36.87
N ILE A 454 -14.72 -30.15 35.57
CA ILE A 454 -15.96 -30.21 34.78
C ILE A 454 -16.96 -31.21 35.39
N VAL A 455 -16.50 -32.43 35.70
CA VAL A 455 -17.36 -33.45 36.35
C VAL A 455 -17.86 -32.98 37.71
N THR A 456 -17.00 -32.32 38.49
CA THR A 456 -17.37 -31.78 39.81
C THR A 456 -18.42 -30.68 39.69
N LEU A 457 -18.25 -29.77 38.73
CA LEU A 457 -19.21 -28.71 38.43
C LEU A 457 -20.56 -29.28 38.01
N MET A 458 -20.58 -30.27 37.11
CA MET A 458 -21.80 -30.96 36.69
C MET A 458 -22.54 -31.61 37.86
N ARG A 459 -21.83 -32.32 38.74
CA ARG A 459 -22.45 -32.94 39.94
C ARG A 459 -23.06 -31.89 40.86
N GLN A 460 -22.37 -30.78 41.08
CA GLN A 460 -22.87 -29.70 41.93
C GLN A 460 -24.05 -28.96 41.30
N MET A 461 -24.09 -28.79 39.98
CA MET A 461 -25.26 -28.24 39.27
C MET A 461 -26.47 -29.18 39.38
N ILE A 462 -26.29 -30.49 39.18
CA ILE A 462 -27.36 -31.48 39.36
C ILE A 462 -27.91 -31.43 40.80
N ALA A 463 -27.02 -31.37 41.81
CA ALA A 463 -27.43 -31.27 43.20
C ALA A 463 -28.16 -29.94 43.49
N TYR A 464 -27.69 -28.83 42.92
CA TYR A 464 -28.30 -27.51 43.06
C TYR A 464 -29.73 -27.49 42.50
N PHE A 465 -29.93 -27.91 41.25
CA PHE A 465 -31.25 -27.91 40.61
C PHE A 465 -32.23 -28.88 41.26
N ARG A 466 -31.75 -30.01 41.77
CA ARG A 466 -32.57 -30.94 42.55
C ARG A 466 -33.07 -30.30 43.85
N LYS A 467 -32.18 -29.63 44.58
CA LYS A 467 -32.56 -28.94 45.84
C LYS A 467 -33.54 -27.80 45.57
N GLU A 468 -33.33 -27.05 44.48
CA GLU A 468 -34.26 -26.00 44.03
C GLU A 468 -35.66 -26.58 43.72
N LEU A 469 -35.73 -27.76 43.09
CA LEU A 469 -36.99 -28.46 42.82
C LEU A 469 -37.68 -28.94 44.11
N GLU A 470 -36.92 -29.53 45.05
CA GLU A 470 -37.45 -30.00 46.34
C GLU A 470 -37.97 -28.83 47.20
N GLU A 471 -37.27 -27.68 47.21
CA GLU A 471 -37.69 -26.45 47.91
C GLU A 471 -38.94 -25.83 47.28
N THR A 472 -39.05 -25.84 45.95
CA THR A 472 -40.22 -25.28 45.23
C THR A 472 -41.47 -26.17 45.30
N VAL A 473 -41.31 -27.49 45.46
CA VAL A 473 -42.45 -28.42 45.68
C VAL A 473 -42.99 -28.32 47.12
N LEU A 474 -42.15 -27.99 48.09
CA LEU A 474 -42.56 -27.78 49.49
C LEU A 474 -43.40 -26.49 49.68
N ASP A 475 -43.23 -25.48 48.83
CA ASP A 475 -43.97 -24.21 48.87
C ASP A 475 -45.41 -24.29 48.28
N ILE A 476 -45.76 -25.40 47.62
CA ILE A 476 -47.08 -25.62 46.98
C ILE A 476 -47.93 -26.64 47.76
N SER A 477 -47.44 -27.13 48.91
CA SER A 477 -48.25 -27.99 49.78
C SER A 477 -49.35 -27.14 50.45
N PRO A 478 -50.64 -27.51 50.36
CA PRO A 478 -51.68 -26.76 51.05
C PRO A 478 -51.41 -26.80 52.55
N PRO A 479 -51.70 -25.72 53.30
CA PRO A 479 -51.48 -25.70 54.74
C PRO A 479 -52.29 -26.84 55.40
N PRO A 480 -51.77 -27.43 56.50
CA PRO A 480 -52.50 -28.46 57.23
C PRO A 480 -53.86 -27.88 57.63
N GLN A 481 -54.94 -28.58 57.25
CA GLN A 481 -56.29 -28.23 57.69
C GLN A 481 -56.35 -28.42 59.21
N SER A 482 -56.37 -27.30 59.93
CA SER A 482 -56.76 -27.20 61.33
C SER A 482 -58.23 -26.87 61.46
#